data_AF-A0A7Y8H7Y3-F1
#
_entry.id   AF-A0A7Y8H7Y3-F1
#
_cell.length_a   1.000
_cell.length_b   1.000
_cell.length_c   1.000
_cell.angle_alpha   90.00
_cell.angle_beta   90.00
_cell.angle_gamma   90.00
#
_symmetry.space_group_name_H-M   'P 1'
#
loop_
_entity.id
_entity.type
_entity.pdbx_description
1 polymer ?
#
loop_
_entity_poly.entity_id
_entity_poly.type
_entity_poly.pdbx_seq_one_letter_code
_entity_poly.pdbx_strand_id
1 'polypeptide(L)'
;MFFSTANKTKNTLKGFIASKMVENLKYKIETYRFQHNTYPDSINTISNILDPWGRPYIYYYGNDTFTIKSLGADGKDGTEDDIY
;
A
#
# COMPACT_ATOMS: atom_id res chain seq x y z
N MET A 1 32.20 -14.03 1.64
CA MET A 1 30.81 -13.70 2.02
C MET A 1 30.49 -12.28 1.57
N PHE A 2 29.77 -12.06 0.47
CA PHE A 2 29.43 -10.70 -0.02
C PHE A 2 27.95 -10.52 -0.45
N PHE A 3 27.07 -11.48 -0.17
CA PHE A 3 25.69 -11.47 -0.69
C PHE A 3 24.66 -10.68 0.16
N SER A 4 25.03 -10.14 1.33
CA SER A 4 24.04 -9.58 2.26
C SER A 4 23.65 -8.12 1.98
N THR A 5 24.58 -7.29 1.53
CA THR A 5 24.35 -5.83 1.41
C THR A 5 23.39 -5.45 0.28
N ALA A 6 23.45 -6.16 -0.86
CA ALA A 6 22.62 -5.85 -2.03
C ALA A 6 21.13 -6.08 -1.80
N ASN A 7 20.77 -7.07 -0.97
CA ASN A 7 19.37 -7.40 -0.68
C ASN A 7 18.75 -6.38 0.28
N LYS A 8 19.52 -5.86 1.24
CA LYS A 8 19.05 -4.84 2.18
C LYS A 8 18.68 -3.55 1.45
N THR A 9 19.56 -3.04 0.58
CA THR A 9 19.30 -1.82 -0.21
C THR A 9 18.10 -1.94 -1.13
N LYS A 10 17.93 -3.11 -1.79
CA LYS A 10 16.74 -3.39 -2.61
C LYS A 10 15.47 -3.35 -1.77
N ASN A 11 15.48 -3.89 -0.56
CA ASN A 11 14.32 -3.87 0.32
C ASN A 11 13.97 -2.46 0.80
N THR A 12 14.98 -1.65 1.12
CA THR A 12 14.77 -0.23 1.51
C THR A 12 14.14 0.57 0.38
N LEU A 13 14.58 0.37 -0.87
CA LEU A 13 13.98 1.02 -2.03
C LEU A 13 12.53 0.56 -2.26
N LYS A 14 12.26 -0.74 -2.14
CA LYS A 14 10.90 -1.28 -2.24
C LYS A 14 9.98 -0.68 -1.17
N GLY A 15 10.43 -0.56 0.07
CA GLY A 15 9.67 0.11 1.13
C GLY A 15 9.33 1.57 0.79
N PHE A 16 10.30 2.32 0.27
CA PHE A 16 10.05 3.70 -0.19
C PHE A 16 9.04 3.77 -1.36
N ILE A 17 9.13 2.85 -2.33
CA ILE A 17 8.18 2.81 -3.44
C ILE A 17 6.78 2.45 -2.92
N ALA A 18 6.69 1.46 -2.03
CA ALA A 18 5.43 1.05 -1.44
C ALA A 18 4.77 2.19 -0.67
N SER A 19 5.53 2.96 0.13
CA SER A 19 4.97 4.11 0.85
C SER A 19 4.47 5.22 -0.08
N LYS A 20 5.21 5.49 -1.17
CA LYS A 20 4.76 6.43 -2.21
C LYS A 20 3.51 5.97 -2.93
N MET A 21 3.38 4.67 -3.18
CA MET A 21 2.18 4.10 -3.79
C MET A 21 1.00 4.17 -2.83
N VAL A 22 1.18 3.87 -1.54
CA VAL A 22 0.13 4.01 -0.52
C VAL A 22 -0.35 5.46 -0.44
N GLU A 23 0.55 6.43 -0.39
CA GLU A 23 0.23 7.86 -0.42
C GLU A 23 -0.58 8.25 -1.68
N ASN A 24 -0.16 7.76 -2.85
CA ASN A 24 -0.88 8.00 -4.10
C ASN A 24 -2.30 7.41 -4.07
N LEU A 25 -2.45 6.19 -3.54
CA LEU A 25 -3.74 5.53 -3.43
C LEU A 25 -4.66 6.27 -2.44
N LYS A 26 -4.14 6.74 -1.30
CA LYS A 26 -4.89 7.59 -0.36
C LYS A 26 -5.47 8.82 -1.06
N TYR A 27 -4.65 9.53 -1.83
CA TYR A 27 -5.09 10.70 -2.58
C TYR A 27 -6.23 10.36 -3.56
N LYS A 28 -6.11 9.25 -4.30
CA LYS A 28 -7.16 8.84 -5.23
C LYS A 28 -8.45 8.41 -4.53
N ILE A 29 -8.36 7.69 -3.40
CA ILE A 29 -9.51 7.30 -2.58
C ILE A 29 -10.24 8.54 -2.05
N GLU A 30 -9.50 9.51 -1.52
CA GLU A 30 -10.08 10.77 -1.04
C GLU A 30 -10.70 11.59 -2.18
N THR A 31 -10.06 11.62 -3.34
CA THR A 31 -10.63 12.26 -4.53
C THR A 31 -11.94 11.59 -4.97
N TYR A 32 -12.00 10.26 -4.95
CA TYR A 32 -13.20 9.50 -5.26
C TYR A 32 -14.33 9.82 -4.27
N ARG A 33 -14.02 9.82 -2.96
CA ARG A 33 -14.95 10.22 -1.91
C ARG A 33 -15.47 11.63 -2.13
N PHE A 34 -14.60 12.58 -2.47
CA PHE A 34 -15.00 13.97 -2.71
C PHE A 34 -15.98 14.09 -3.90
N GLN A 35 -15.82 13.27 -4.93
CA GLN A 35 -16.67 13.31 -6.13
C GLN A 35 -18.00 12.56 -5.96
N HIS A 36 -17.99 11.43 -5.24
CA HIS A 36 -19.13 10.52 -5.13
C HIS A 36 -19.83 10.55 -3.76
N ASN A 37 -19.28 11.29 -2.79
CA ASN A 37 -19.66 11.28 -1.37
C ASN A 37 -19.63 9.88 -0.72
N THR A 38 -18.93 8.92 -1.31
CA THR A 38 -18.76 7.56 -0.79
C THR A 38 -17.35 7.06 -1.03
N TYR A 39 -16.85 6.20 -0.15
CA TYR A 39 -15.61 5.47 -0.41
C TYR A 39 -15.83 4.40 -1.49
N PRO A 40 -14.80 4.07 -2.28
CA PRO A 40 -14.88 3.00 -3.27
C PRO A 40 -15.07 1.65 -2.56
N ASP A 41 -15.90 0.75 -3.10
CA ASP A 41 -16.10 -0.57 -2.48
C ASP A 41 -14.85 -1.47 -2.54
N SER A 42 -13.95 -1.16 -3.46
CA SER A 42 -12.69 -1.87 -3.63
C SER A 42 -11.62 -0.96 -4.18
N ILE A 43 -10.37 -1.16 -3.74
CA ILE A 43 -9.19 -0.48 -4.26
C ILE A 43 -9.05 -0.64 -5.78
N ASN A 44 -9.51 -1.78 -6.33
CA ASN A 44 -9.47 -2.08 -7.76
C ASN A 44 -10.34 -1.12 -8.59
N THR A 45 -11.34 -0.47 -7.98
CA THR A 45 -12.16 0.57 -8.62
C THR A 45 -11.33 1.77 -9.04
N ILE A 46 -10.27 2.05 -8.27
CA ILE A 46 -9.41 3.22 -8.43
C ILE A 46 -8.08 2.84 -9.07
N SER A 47 -7.53 1.70 -8.69
CA SER A 47 -6.20 1.28 -9.11
C SER A 47 -6.01 -0.23 -8.92
N ASN A 48 -5.62 -0.93 -9.99
CA ASN A 48 -5.29 -2.36 -9.96
C ASN A 48 -3.77 -2.58 -9.84
N ILE A 49 -3.12 -1.85 -8.92
CA ILE A 49 -1.66 -1.91 -8.74
C ILE A 49 -1.29 -2.86 -7.61
N LEU A 50 -0.17 -3.56 -7.79
CA LEU A 50 0.43 -4.42 -6.78
C LEU A 50 1.59 -3.69 -6.10
N ASP A 51 1.90 -4.10 -4.87
CA ASP A 51 3.06 -3.61 -4.16
C ASP A 51 4.38 -4.09 -4.83
N PRO A 52 5.54 -3.54 -4.44
CA PRO A 52 6.84 -3.93 -4.99
C PRO A 52 7.26 -5.39 -4.73
N TRP A 53 6.48 -6.14 -3.94
CA TRP A 53 6.63 -7.56 -3.68
C TRP A 53 5.59 -8.42 -4.43
N GLY A 54 4.77 -7.80 -5.28
CA GLY A 54 3.80 -8.46 -6.16
C GLY A 54 2.48 -8.82 -5.50
N ARG A 55 2.13 -8.18 -4.37
CA ARG A 55 0.93 -8.46 -3.59
C ARG A 55 -0.08 -7.30 -3.71
N PRO A 56 -1.39 -7.58 -3.64
CA PRO A 56 -2.40 -6.52 -3.62
C PRO A 56 -2.31 -5.73 -2.31
N TYR A 57 -2.60 -4.43 -2.39
CA TYR A 57 -2.75 -3.60 -1.20
C TYR A 57 -4.00 -4.02 -0.43
N ILE A 58 -3.89 -4.03 0.90
CA ILE A 58 -5.01 -4.28 1.78
C ILE A 58 -5.75 -2.97 1.98
N TYR A 59 -7.04 -2.97 1.63
CA TYR A 59 -7.92 -1.83 1.74
C TYR A 59 -9.14 -2.18 2.58
N TYR A 60 -9.41 -1.35 3.57
CA TYR A 60 -10.62 -1.40 4.41
C TYR A 60 -11.26 -0.02 4.44
N TYR A 61 -12.59 0.03 4.43
CA TYR A 61 -13.34 1.26 4.60
C TYR A 61 -14.52 1.03 5.54
N GLY A 62 -14.95 2.08 6.21
CA GLY A 62 -16.06 2.08 7.16
C GLY A 62 -16.70 3.46 7.25
N ASN A 63 -17.58 3.63 8.25
CA ASN A 63 -18.56 4.73 8.40
C ASN A 63 -18.10 6.15 8.05
N ASP A 64 -16.81 6.47 8.13
CA ASP A 64 -16.24 7.72 7.58
C ASP A 64 -14.72 7.69 7.41
N THR A 65 -14.13 6.50 7.47
CA THR A 65 -12.68 6.32 7.45
C THR A 65 -12.30 5.19 6.53
N PHE A 66 -11.08 5.27 6.01
CA PHE A 66 -10.48 4.20 5.25
C PHE A 66 -9.07 3.92 5.77
N THR A 67 -8.62 2.70 5.54
CA THR A 67 -7.26 2.26 5.83
C THR A 67 -6.75 1.54 4.61
N ILE A 68 -5.53 1.88 4.20
CA ILE A 68 -4.83 1.18 3.14
C ILE A 68 -3.42 0.86 3.61
N LYS A 69 -2.95 -0.36 3.34
CA LYS A 69 -1.60 -0.77 3.71
C LYS A 69 -1.01 -1.78 2.75
N SER A 70 0.32 -1.83 2.70
CA SER A 70 1.08 -2.95 2.13
C SER A 70 1.68 -3.77 3.27
N LEU A 71 1.66 -5.09 3.11
CA LEU A 71 2.22 -6.06 4.05
C LEU A 71 3.76 -6.09 4.07
N GLY A 72 4.41 -5.20 3.33
CA GLY A 72 5.87 -5.14 3.29
C GLY A 72 6.53 -6.39 2.71
N ALA A 73 7.78 -6.59 3.10
CA ALA A 73 8.66 -7.61 2.53
C ALA A 73 8.40 -9.02 3.04
N ASP A 74 8.04 -9.14 4.32
CA ASP A 74 7.65 -10.40 4.94
C ASP A 74 6.24 -10.81 4.49
N GLY A 75 5.42 -9.83 4.16
CA GLY A 75 4.10 -10.02 3.64
C GLY A 75 3.17 -10.65 4.68
N LYS A 76 3.38 -10.30 5.95
CA LYS A 76 2.57 -10.72 7.08
C LYS A 76 1.90 -9.49 7.66
N ASP A 77 0.63 -9.63 7.99
CA ASP A 77 -0.12 -8.52 8.56
C ASP A 77 0.24 -8.30 10.03
N GLY A 78 0.42 -7.04 10.43
CA GLY A 78 0.68 -6.64 11.80
C GLY A 78 2.16 -6.68 12.20
N THR A 79 3.09 -6.55 11.25
CA THR A 79 4.53 -6.52 11.53
C THR A 79 5.12 -5.12 11.36
N GLU A 80 6.36 -4.91 11.82
CA GLU A 80 7.04 -3.62 11.74
C GLU A 80 7.32 -3.16 10.29
N ASP A 81 7.22 -4.08 9.33
CA ASP A 81 7.41 -3.82 7.90
C ASP A 81 6.11 -3.36 7.18
N ASP A 82 4.97 -3.31 7.88
CA ASP A 82 3.70 -2.82 7.34
C ASP A 82 3.79 -1.32 6.99
N ILE A 83 3.30 -0.97 5.80
CA ILE A 83 3.37 0.39 5.27
C ILE A 83 1.97 0.96 5.11
N TYR A 84 1.69 2.06 5.82
CA TYR A 84 0.37 2.68 5.98
C TYR A 84 0.12 3.94 5.17
#